data_AF-A0A6P0W3J4-F1
#
_entry.id   AF-A0A6P0W3J4-F1
#
_cell.length_a   1.000
_cell.length_b   1.000
_cell.length_c   1.000
_cell.angle_alpha   90.00
_cell.angle_beta   90.00
_cell.angle_gamma   90.00
#
_symmetry.space_group_name_H-M   'P 1'
#
loop_
_entity.id
_entity.type
_entity.pdbx_description
1 polymer ?
#
loop_
_entity_poly.entity_id
_entity_poly.type
_entity_poly.pdbx_seq_one_letter_code
_entity_poly.pdbx_strand_id
1 'polypeptide(L)'
;SWGGDFPEEAKPFFSPAFLWTRPQETKLVQTRVLEAFKEYLEAYLNFVLAAEPISDRQSLEEIQNAQLRYIGYRAAKDPARGMFTRLYGEEWTEEYIHGFLFDLERYLDQKMLLNK
;
A
#
# COMPACT_ATOMS: atom_id res chain seq x y z
N SER A 1 -5.01 20.44 6.56
CA SER A 1 -6.47 20.36 6.27
C SER A 1 -6.74 19.08 5.51
N TRP A 2 -7.99 18.61 5.55
CA TRP A 2 -8.44 17.46 4.76
C TRP A 2 -8.28 17.74 3.26
N GLY A 3 -7.77 16.76 2.50
CA GLY A 3 -7.39 16.90 1.09
C GLY A 3 -8.54 16.94 0.07
N GLY A 4 -9.79 16.96 0.54
CA GLY A 4 -11.00 16.98 -0.29
C GLY A 4 -11.59 15.59 -0.50
N ASP A 5 -12.30 15.41 -1.62
CA ASP A 5 -12.99 14.15 -1.92
C ASP A 5 -12.06 12.95 -1.88
N PHE A 6 -12.59 11.84 -1.40
CA PHE A 6 -11.88 10.60 -1.21
C PHE A 6 -12.71 9.41 -1.72
N PRO A 7 -12.14 8.50 -2.54
CA PRO A 7 -12.91 7.41 -3.12
C PRO A 7 -13.55 6.52 -2.05
N GLU A 8 -14.86 6.28 -2.14
CA GLU A 8 -15.59 5.43 -1.18
C GLU A 8 -15.01 4.02 -1.11
N GLU A 9 -14.67 3.44 -2.27
CA GLU A 9 -14.04 2.12 -2.39
C GLU A 9 -12.67 2.02 -1.70
N ALA A 10 -11.99 3.15 -1.49
CA ALA A 10 -10.69 3.19 -0.83
C ALA A 10 -10.83 3.19 0.70
N LYS A 11 -11.93 3.72 1.24
CA LYS A 11 -12.11 3.97 2.69
C LYS A 11 -11.81 2.77 3.59
N PRO A 12 -12.19 1.51 3.25
CA PRO A 12 -11.89 0.36 4.10
C PRO A 12 -10.39 0.12 4.35
N PHE A 13 -9.51 0.70 3.54
CA PHE A 13 -8.06 0.53 3.62
C PHE A 13 -7.35 1.65 4.40
N PHE A 14 -8.09 2.60 4.99
CA PHE A 14 -7.52 3.73 5.74
C PHE A 14 -7.94 3.69 7.20
N SER A 15 -6.98 3.93 8.08
CA SER A 15 -7.22 3.98 9.52
C SER A 15 -7.84 5.32 9.96
N PRO A 16 -8.37 5.42 11.19
CA PRO A 16 -8.80 6.70 11.76
C PRO A 16 -7.69 7.76 11.82
N ALA A 17 -6.42 7.35 11.80
CA ALA A 17 -5.26 8.22 11.76
C ALA A 17 -4.81 8.55 10.34
N PHE A 18 -5.64 8.41 9.32
CA PHE A 18 -5.24 8.72 7.95
C PHE A 18 -5.04 10.23 7.73
N LEU A 19 -3.83 10.63 7.33
CA LEU A 19 -3.51 12.00 6.92
C LEU A 19 -3.65 12.17 5.40
N TRP A 20 -4.81 12.68 4.98
CA TRP A 20 -5.06 13.09 3.59
C TRP A 20 -5.00 14.61 3.45
N THR A 21 -4.07 15.12 2.65
CA THR A 21 -3.94 16.57 2.44
C THR A 21 -3.32 16.90 1.08
N ARG A 22 -3.54 18.15 0.61
CA ARG A 22 -2.97 18.70 -0.63
C ARG A 22 -2.29 20.04 -0.36
N PRO A 23 -1.05 20.04 0.19
CA PRO A 23 -0.33 21.27 0.50
C PRO A 23 -0.07 22.09 -0.76
N GLN A 24 -0.27 23.41 -0.69
CA GLN A 24 -0.04 24.32 -1.82
C GLN A 24 1.39 24.86 -1.86
N GLU A 25 2.10 24.81 -0.74
CA GLU A 25 3.45 25.36 -0.61
C GLU A 25 4.46 24.25 -0.32
N THR A 26 5.57 24.24 -1.06
CA THR A 26 6.68 23.31 -0.84
C THR A 26 7.23 23.37 0.58
N LYS A 27 7.24 24.55 1.20
CA LYS A 27 7.69 24.74 2.59
C LYS A 27 6.91 23.87 3.57
N LEU A 28 5.59 23.71 3.37
CA LEU A 28 4.77 22.84 4.22
C LEU A 28 5.11 21.36 4.03
N VAL A 29 5.46 20.95 2.81
CA VAL A 29 5.91 19.59 2.52
C VAL A 29 7.23 19.29 3.25
N GLN A 30 8.19 20.21 3.15
CA GLN A 30 9.52 20.05 3.74
C GLN A 30 9.54 20.16 5.27
N THR A 31 8.49 20.70 5.87
CA THR A 31 8.37 20.87 7.33
C THR A 31 7.33 19.92 7.89
N ARG A 32 6.05 20.31 7.88
CA ARG A 32 4.97 19.58 8.54
C ARG A 32 4.72 18.19 7.97
N VAL A 33 4.76 18.03 6.64
CA VAL A 33 4.54 16.70 6.03
C VAL A 33 5.73 15.79 6.32
N LEU A 34 6.96 16.30 6.26
CA LEU A 34 8.15 15.53 6.60
C LEU A 34 8.18 15.14 8.10
N GLU A 35 7.76 16.03 8.99
CA GLU A 35 7.64 15.74 10.42
C GLU A 35 6.59 14.66 10.69
N ALA A 36 5.38 14.80 10.13
CA ALA A 36 4.35 13.78 10.23
C ALA A 36 4.79 12.43 9.62
N PHE A 37 5.54 12.45 8.51
CA PHE A 37 6.12 11.23 7.93
C PHE A 37 7.05 10.53 8.91
N LYS A 38 7.94 11.26 9.59
CA LYS A 38 8.86 10.69 10.58
C LYS A 38 8.11 10.10 11.76
N GLU A 39 7.11 10.82 12.29
CA GLU A 39 6.28 10.34 13.40
C GLU A 39 5.52 9.06 13.04
N TYR A 40 4.96 8.99 11.82
CA TYR A 40 4.25 7.79 11.36
C TYR A 40 5.21 6.61 11.16
N LEU A 41 6.40 6.86 10.62
CA LEU A 41 7.43 5.84 10.45
C LEU A 41 7.90 5.32 11.80
N GLU A 42 8.16 6.19 12.77
CA GLU A 42 8.56 5.81 14.12
C GLU A 42 7.46 4.98 14.81
N ALA A 43 6.21 5.43 14.73
CA ALA A 43 5.07 4.68 15.26
C ALA A 43 4.93 3.29 14.62
N TYR A 44 5.08 3.21 13.29
CA TYR A 44 5.06 1.94 12.57
C TYR A 44 6.18 1.00 13.03
N LEU A 45 7.41 1.50 13.15
CA LEU A 45 8.55 0.70 13.62
C LEU A 45 8.35 0.21 15.05
N ASN A 46 7.76 1.03 15.93
CA ASN A 46 7.42 0.61 17.29
C ASN A 46 6.40 -0.54 17.28
N PHE A 47 5.39 -0.51 16.39
CA PHE A 47 4.47 -1.64 16.23
C PHE A 47 5.16 -2.90 15.70
N VAL A 48 6.08 -2.77 14.74
CA VAL A 48 6.83 -3.90 14.20
C VAL A 48 7.71 -4.53 15.27
N LEU A 49 8.41 -3.71 16.08
CA LEU A 49 9.27 -4.20 17.17
C LEU A 49 8.48 -4.89 18.29
N ALA A 50 7.24 -4.46 18.52
CA ALA A 50 6.35 -5.05 19.53
C ALA A 50 5.49 -6.20 19.00
N ALA A 51 5.53 -6.50 17.69
CA ALA A 51 4.68 -7.51 17.08
C ALA A 51 5.17 -8.93 17.42
N GLU A 52 4.25 -9.77 17.88
CA GLU A 52 4.50 -11.20 18.11
C GLU A 52 3.98 -12.05 16.94
N PRO A 53 4.63 -13.17 16.59
CA PRO A 53 4.15 -14.07 15.56
C PRO A 53 2.76 -14.62 15.86
N ILE A 54 1.88 -14.63 14.86
CA ILE A 54 0.58 -15.30 14.92
C ILE A 54 0.76 -16.73 14.44
N SER A 55 0.37 -17.71 15.25
CA SER A 55 0.46 -19.13 14.94
C SER A 55 -0.87 -19.79 14.59
N ASP A 56 -1.99 -19.14 14.92
CA ASP A 56 -3.32 -19.64 14.61
C ASP A 56 -3.57 -19.65 13.09
N ARG A 57 -3.91 -20.82 12.55
CA ARG A 57 -4.06 -21.03 11.10
C ARG A 57 -5.19 -20.19 10.52
N GLN A 58 -6.32 -20.09 11.22
CA GLN A 58 -7.46 -19.32 10.72
C GLN A 58 -7.12 -17.83 10.65
N SER A 59 -6.49 -17.30 11.69
CA SER A 59 -6.02 -15.91 11.73
C SER A 59 -5.02 -15.63 10.61
N LEU A 60 -4.08 -16.54 10.35
CA LEU A 60 -3.11 -16.41 9.25
C LEU A 60 -3.80 -16.38 7.88
N GLU A 61 -4.81 -17.23 7.66
CA GLU A 61 -5.62 -17.22 6.43
C GLU A 61 -6.39 -15.91 6.25
N GLU A 62 -7.01 -15.41 7.31
CA GLU A 62 -7.72 -14.13 7.31
C GLU A 62 -6.79 -12.95 7.00
N ILE A 63 -5.59 -12.93 7.59
CA ILE A 63 -4.56 -11.91 7.34
C ILE A 63 -4.08 -11.97 5.89
N GLN A 64 -3.76 -13.16 5.38
CA GLN A 64 -3.33 -13.32 3.98
C GLN A 64 -4.41 -12.82 3.03
N ASN A 65 -5.67 -13.20 3.26
CA ASN A 65 -6.80 -12.73 2.45
C ASN A 65 -6.98 -11.21 2.54
N ALA A 66 -6.76 -10.59 3.70
CA ALA A 66 -6.81 -9.15 3.85
C ALA A 66 -5.70 -8.44 3.07
N GLN A 67 -4.47 -8.95 3.12
CA GLN A 67 -3.35 -8.41 2.34
C GLN A 67 -3.60 -8.54 0.84
N LEU A 68 -4.09 -9.70 0.37
CA LEU A 68 -4.46 -9.92 -1.03
C LEU A 68 -5.54 -8.94 -1.50
N ARG A 69 -6.59 -8.71 -0.69
CA ARG A 69 -7.63 -7.72 -1.03
C ARG A 69 -7.06 -6.31 -1.19
N TYR A 70 -6.17 -5.88 -0.31
CA TYR A 70 -5.55 -4.56 -0.40
C TYR A 70 -4.66 -4.43 -1.64
N ILE A 71 -3.80 -5.42 -1.88
CA ILE A 71 -2.86 -5.45 -3.00
C ILE A 71 -3.61 -5.51 -4.33
N GLY A 72 -4.63 -6.37 -4.46
CA GLY A 72 -5.48 -6.45 -5.64
C GLY A 72 -6.22 -5.14 -5.92
N TYR A 73 -6.76 -4.47 -4.88
CA TYR A 73 -7.37 -3.15 -5.02
C TYR A 73 -6.37 -2.12 -5.56
N ARG A 74 -5.18 -2.04 -4.93
CA ARG A 74 -4.13 -1.10 -5.33
C ARG A 74 -3.65 -1.37 -6.75
N ALA A 75 -3.40 -2.62 -7.11
CA ALA A 75 -2.99 -2.99 -8.45
C ALA A 75 -4.02 -2.53 -9.49
N ALA A 76 -5.31 -2.81 -9.27
CA ALA A 76 -6.38 -2.45 -10.20
C ALA A 76 -6.67 -0.94 -10.31
N LYS A 77 -6.42 -0.17 -9.23
CA LYS A 77 -6.86 1.23 -9.12
C LYS A 77 -5.72 2.23 -8.96
N ASP A 78 -4.46 1.83 -9.11
CA ASP A 78 -3.33 2.72 -8.87
C ASP A 78 -3.41 3.98 -9.75
N PRO A 79 -3.50 5.19 -9.16
CA PRO A 79 -3.62 6.42 -9.92
C PRO A 79 -2.37 6.74 -10.76
N ALA A 80 -1.22 6.13 -10.45
CA ALA A 80 0.01 6.28 -11.22
C ALA A 80 0.02 5.45 -12.51
N ARG A 81 -0.89 4.47 -12.68
CA ARG A 81 -0.96 3.60 -13.87
C ARG A 81 -0.93 4.41 -15.16
N GLY A 82 -1.82 5.39 -15.32
CA GLY A 82 -1.87 6.23 -16.53
C GLY A 82 -0.61 7.07 -16.75
N MET A 83 0.07 7.48 -15.68
CA MET A 83 1.37 8.17 -15.78
C MET A 83 2.45 7.21 -16.27
N PHE A 84 2.54 6.00 -15.71
CA PHE A 84 3.50 4.98 -16.14
C PHE A 84 3.26 4.55 -17.59
N THR A 85 2.02 4.31 -17.98
CA THR A 85 1.70 3.90 -19.37
C THR A 85 2.16 4.94 -20.38
N ARG A 86 1.98 6.23 -20.06
CA ARG A 86 2.45 7.33 -20.92
C ARG A 86 3.97 7.43 -21.00
N LEU A 87 4.70 7.09 -19.93
CA LEU A 87 6.15 7.21 -19.88
C LEU A 87 6.88 5.98 -20.45
N TYR A 88 6.33 4.79 -20.22
CA TYR A 88 7.05 3.52 -20.39
C TYR A 88 6.30 2.47 -21.21
N GLY A 89 5.05 2.75 -21.62
CA GLY A 89 4.20 1.80 -22.34
C GLY A 89 3.41 0.87 -21.42
N GLU A 90 2.42 0.21 -22.01
CA GLU A 90 1.46 -0.65 -21.30
C GLU A 90 2.12 -1.87 -20.68
N GLU A 91 2.93 -2.61 -21.46
CA GLU A 91 3.60 -3.83 -21.00
C GLU A 91 4.50 -3.57 -19.79
N TRP A 92 5.36 -2.55 -19.85
CA TRP A 92 6.21 -2.18 -18.73
C TRP A 92 5.38 -1.78 -17.50
N THR A 93 4.26 -1.09 -17.70
CA THR A 93 3.40 -0.63 -16.62
C THR A 93 2.75 -1.78 -15.87
N GLU A 94 2.16 -2.73 -16.59
CA GLU A 94 1.50 -3.88 -15.96
C GLU A 94 2.53 -4.78 -15.27
N GLU A 95 3.72 -4.97 -15.86
CA GLU A 95 4.80 -5.72 -15.23
C GLU A 95 5.29 -5.01 -13.96
N TYR A 96 5.42 -3.68 -13.96
CA TYR A 96 5.84 -2.94 -12.78
C TYR A 96 4.78 -2.96 -11.66
N ILE A 97 3.50 -2.85 -12.02
CA ILE A 97 2.39 -2.88 -11.06
C ILE A 97 2.28 -4.28 -10.42
N HIS A 98 2.18 -5.33 -11.24
CA HIS A 98 1.88 -6.69 -10.78
C HIS A 98 3.14 -7.49 -10.40
N GLY A 99 4.32 -7.02 -10.80
CA GLY A 99 5.59 -7.69 -10.57
C GLY A 99 6.53 -7.04 -9.59
N PHE A 100 6.22 -5.83 -9.14
CA PHE A 100 7.05 -5.12 -8.16
C PHE A 100 6.24 -4.33 -7.13
N LEU A 101 5.35 -3.43 -7.56
CA LEU A 101 4.62 -2.58 -6.61
C LEU A 101 3.64 -3.39 -5.73
N PHE A 102 2.98 -4.39 -6.32
CA PHE A 102 1.89 -5.17 -5.72
C PHE A 102 2.05 -6.66 -6.08
N ASP A 103 3.17 -7.26 -5.68
CA ASP A 103 3.65 -8.57 -6.18
C ASP A 103 3.26 -9.79 -5.33
N LEU A 104 2.43 -9.64 -4.29
CA LEU A 104 2.12 -10.74 -3.37
C LEU A 104 1.48 -11.95 -4.06
N GLU A 105 0.58 -11.74 -5.02
CA GLU A 105 -0.03 -12.83 -5.79
C GLU A 105 1.04 -13.64 -6.54
N ARG A 106 1.95 -12.95 -7.24
CA ARG A 106 3.08 -13.56 -7.93
C ARG A 106 3.97 -14.35 -6.97
N TYR A 107 4.28 -13.79 -5.80
CA TYR A 107 5.08 -14.48 -4.79
C TYR A 107 4.41 -15.77 -4.31
N LEU A 108 3.11 -15.74 -4.04
CA LEU A 108 2.37 -16.92 -3.59
C LEU A 108 2.29 -18.00 -4.68
N ASP A 109 2.06 -17.61 -5.94
CA ASP A 109 2.03 -18.55 -7.06
C ASP A 109 3.38 -19.26 -7.24
N GLN A 110 4.48 -18.51 -7.20
CA GLN A 110 5.83 -19.07 -7.28
C GLN A 110 6.11 -20.01 -6.10
N LYS A 111 5.71 -19.62 -4.89
CA LYS A 111 5.84 -20.46 -3.69
C LYS A 111 5.03 -21.76 -3.82
N MET A 112 3.83 -21.72 -4.40
CA MET A 112 3.04 -22.93 -4.65
C MET A 112 3.69 -23.86 -5.68
N LEU A 113 4.30 -23.31 -6.73
CA LEU A 113 5.01 -24.10 -7.75
C LEU A 113 6.25 -24.79 -7.21
N LEU A 114 7.01 -24.14 -6.32
CA LEU A 114 8.22 -24.69 -5.70
C LEU A 114 7.94 -25.78 -4.65
N ASN A 115 6.72 -25.82 -4.12
CA ASN A 115 6.28 -26.78 -3.10
C ASN A 115 5.50 -27.97 -3.67
N LYS A 116 5.39 -28.07 -5.00
CA LYS A 116 4.90 -29.27 -5.71
C LYS A 116 6.06 -30.20 -6.01
#